data_AF-A0A925W6P6-F1
#
_entry.id   AF-A0A925W6P6-F1
#
_cell.length_a   1.000
_cell.length_b   1.000
_cell.length_c   1.000
_cell.angle_alpha   90.00
_cell.angle_beta   90.00
_cell.angle_gamma   90.00
#
_symmetry.space_group_name_H-M   'P 1'
#
loop_
_entity.id
_entity.type
_entity.pdbx_description
1 polymer ?
#
loop_
_entity_poly.entity_id
_entity_poly.type
_entity_poly.pdbx_seq_one_letter_code
_entity_poly.pdbx_strand_id
1 'polypeptide(L)'
;MSRQIDYRSASQYPADDIAAVMLDKEYLEQRLITLGGPGAALKEHAAVGDGGRYRIRHGVDQAALPPFVGSLVSGNLIIDRTESLRRTAPGQYAGDVDVRIPGTPATASGTLALRDTGGGSELLIRATVVVKVPFLGGRIEAVIAEQVKQLLAAETAFTLDWLSRKNA
;
A
#
# COMPACT_ATOMS: atom_id res chain seq x y z
N MET A 1 -15.76 -13.83 2.32
CA MET A 1 -15.64 -13.67 0.86
C MET A 1 -14.33 -12.96 0.53
N SER A 2 -13.89 -13.00 -0.72
CA SER A 2 -12.61 -12.41 -1.13
C SER A 2 -12.70 -11.63 -2.43
N ARG A 3 -12.01 -10.49 -2.50
CA ARG A 3 -12.00 -9.59 -3.65
C ARG A 3 -10.56 -9.34 -4.10
N GLN A 4 -10.28 -9.59 -5.38
CA GLN A 4 -9.00 -9.27 -5.98
C GLN A 4 -8.96 -7.81 -6.44
N ILE A 5 -7.79 -7.20 -6.27
CA ILE A 5 -7.44 -5.85 -6.66
C ILE A 5 -6.18 -5.97 -7.51
N ASP A 6 -6.26 -5.48 -8.74
CA ASP A 6 -5.10 -5.31 -9.61
C ASP A 6 -4.90 -3.80 -9.83
N TYR A 7 -3.71 -3.31 -9.48
CA TYR A 7 -3.31 -1.93 -9.66
C TYR A 7 -2.01 -1.88 -10.46
N ARG A 8 -1.94 -0.99 -11.44
CA ARG A 8 -0.76 -0.78 -12.29
C ARG A 8 -0.45 0.70 -12.40
N SER A 9 0.83 1.04 -12.38
CA SER A 9 1.31 2.39 -12.67
C SER A 9 2.62 2.34 -13.43
N ALA A 10 2.77 3.23 -14.40
CA ALA A 10 4.02 3.46 -15.09
C ALA A 10 4.74 4.69 -14.51
N SER A 11 6.05 4.69 -14.61
CA SER A 11 6.96 5.75 -14.16
C SER A 11 7.99 6.01 -15.24
N GLN A 12 8.46 7.25 -15.35
CA GLN A 12 9.60 7.63 -16.18
C GLN A 12 10.96 7.33 -15.51
N TYR A 13 10.95 6.98 -14.22
CA TYR A 13 12.15 6.64 -13.46
C TYR A 13 12.45 5.13 -13.55
N PRO A 14 13.74 4.74 -13.55
CA PRO A 14 14.15 3.34 -13.45
C PRO A 14 13.55 2.63 -12.22
N ALA A 15 13.39 1.32 -12.30
CA ALA A 15 12.89 0.48 -11.23
C ALA A 15 13.77 0.59 -9.97
N ASP A 16 15.08 0.74 -10.15
CA ASP A 16 16.04 0.89 -9.05
C ASP A 16 15.77 2.17 -8.22
N ASP A 17 15.48 3.30 -8.87
CA ASP A 17 15.16 4.57 -8.20
C ASP A 17 13.85 4.47 -7.42
N ILE A 18 12.83 3.86 -8.05
CA ILE A 18 11.53 3.63 -7.42
C ILE A 18 11.69 2.70 -6.22
N ALA A 19 12.42 1.59 -6.35
CA ALA A 19 12.64 0.63 -5.27
C ALA A 19 13.41 1.26 -4.10
N ALA A 20 14.45 2.07 -4.39
CA ALA A 20 15.21 2.78 -3.38
C ALA A 20 14.32 3.74 -2.58
N VAL A 21 13.46 4.51 -3.25
CA VAL A 21 12.51 5.41 -2.57
C VAL A 21 11.47 4.63 -1.77
N MET A 22 10.89 3.56 -2.32
CA MET A 22 9.90 2.75 -1.61
C MET A 22 10.43 2.15 -0.29
N LEU A 23 11.75 1.92 -0.20
CA LEU A 23 12.42 1.41 0.99
C LEU A 23 13.07 2.52 1.85
N ASP A 24 13.03 3.78 1.42
CA ASP A 24 13.63 4.90 2.14
C ASP A 24 12.79 5.29 3.36
N LYS A 25 13.43 5.40 4.52
CA LYS A 25 12.75 5.65 5.79
C LYS A 25 12.08 7.03 5.83
N GLU A 26 12.78 8.06 5.39
CA GLU A 26 12.28 9.44 5.42
C GLU A 26 11.09 9.59 4.46
N TYR A 27 11.21 9.03 3.26
CA TYR A 27 10.11 8.95 2.32
C TYR A 27 8.87 8.28 2.93
N LEU A 28 9.03 7.14 3.61
CA LEU A 28 7.92 6.42 4.24
C LEU A 28 7.23 7.27 5.31
N GLU A 29 8.01 7.98 6.13
CA GLU A 29 7.49 8.87 7.17
C GLU A 29 6.72 10.05 6.55
N GLN A 30 7.28 10.70 5.52
CA GLN A 30 6.62 11.82 4.82
C GLN A 30 5.34 11.39 4.08
N ARG A 31 5.37 10.21 3.45
CA ARG A 31 4.18 9.62 2.84
C ARG A 31 3.08 9.39 3.87
N LEU A 32 3.42 8.92 5.06
CA LEU A 32 2.45 8.69 6.14
C LEU A 32 1.90 9.99 6.74
N ILE A 33 2.70 11.05 6.84
CA ILE A 33 2.20 12.37 7.26
C ILE A 33 1.12 12.87 6.29
N THR A 34 1.31 12.63 5.00
CA THR A 34 0.42 13.13 3.94
C THR A 34 -0.80 12.24 3.72
N LEU A 35 -0.61 10.92 3.70
CA LEU A 35 -1.62 9.94 3.26
C LEU A 35 -2.01 8.91 4.32
N GLY A 36 -1.35 8.93 5.48
CA GLY A 36 -1.49 7.88 6.49
C GLY A 36 -2.76 7.95 7.33
N GLY A 37 -3.34 9.15 7.47
CA GLY A 37 -4.51 9.39 8.32
C GLY A 37 -4.22 9.37 9.84
N PRO A 38 -5.26 9.37 10.69
CA PRO A 38 -5.09 9.56 12.14
C PRO A 38 -4.25 8.46 12.81
N GLY A 39 -3.20 8.86 13.53
CA GLY A 39 -2.33 7.90 14.25
C GLY A 39 -1.42 7.06 13.32
N ALA A 40 -1.24 7.51 12.08
CA ALA A 40 -0.30 6.90 11.15
C ALA A 40 1.13 6.95 11.66
N ALA A 41 1.86 5.86 11.46
CA ALA A 41 3.24 5.76 11.93
C ALA A 41 4.01 4.65 11.23
N LEU A 42 5.30 4.88 11.02
CA LEU A 42 6.25 3.82 10.72
C LEU A 42 6.53 3.03 12.00
N LYS A 43 6.21 1.74 11.99
CA LYS A 43 6.30 0.86 13.17
C LYS A 43 7.58 0.04 13.19
N GLU A 44 8.01 -0.45 12.03
CA GLU A 44 9.25 -1.18 11.83
C GLU A 44 9.84 -0.78 10.48
N HIS A 45 11.16 -0.76 10.39
CA HIS A 45 11.87 -0.53 9.14
C HIS A 45 13.20 -1.26 9.17
N ALA A 46 13.45 -2.06 8.13
CA ALA A 46 14.69 -2.77 7.92
C ALA A 46 14.95 -2.83 6.41
N ALA A 47 15.81 -1.94 5.91
CA ALA A 47 16.32 -1.99 4.55
C ALA A 47 17.79 -2.42 4.58
N VAL A 48 18.15 -3.47 3.84
CA VAL A 48 19.50 -4.05 3.80
C VAL A 48 19.83 -4.47 2.37
N GLY A 49 20.89 -3.91 1.80
CA GLY A 49 21.31 -4.21 0.43
C GLY A 49 20.21 -3.87 -0.58
N ASP A 50 19.94 -4.79 -1.51
CA ASP A 50 18.95 -4.63 -2.59
C ASP A 50 17.51 -4.99 -2.17
N GLY A 51 17.18 -4.94 -0.89
CA GLY A 51 15.85 -5.24 -0.40
C GLY A 51 15.56 -4.71 0.99
N GLY A 52 14.32 -4.88 1.42
CA GLY A 52 13.89 -4.44 2.73
C GLY A 52 12.49 -4.89 3.08
N ARG A 53 12.15 -4.68 4.34
CA ARG A 53 10.83 -4.89 4.91
C ARG A 53 10.52 -3.75 5.86
N TYR A 54 9.28 -3.26 5.81
CA TYR A 54 8.78 -2.30 6.77
C TYR A 54 7.37 -2.67 7.22
N ARG A 55 6.98 -2.13 8.37
CA ARG A 55 5.62 -2.18 8.86
C ARG A 55 5.16 -0.77 9.18
N ILE A 56 4.03 -0.39 8.61
CA ILE A 56 3.41 0.92 8.80
C ILE A 56 2.00 0.73 9.36
N ARG A 57 1.53 1.77 10.02
CA ARG A 57 0.16 1.92 10.47
C ARG A 57 -0.50 3.04 9.72
N HIS A 58 -1.70 2.79 9.21
CA HIS A 58 -2.62 3.81 8.73
C HIS A 58 -3.82 3.92 9.67
N GLY A 59 -4.43 5.10 9.67
CA GLY A 59 -5.72 5.35 10.30
C GLY A 59 -6.75 5.81 9.28
N VAL A 60 -7.99 5.39 9.45
CA VAL A 60 -9.14 5.98 8.76
C VAL A 60 -10.09 6.54 9.81
N ASP A 61 -10.42 7.82 9.68
CA ASP A 61 -11.37 8.47 10.57
C ASP A 61 -12.73 7.75 10.50
N GLN A 62 -13.36 7.51 11.65
CA GLN A 62 -14.66 6.86 11.70
C GLN A 62 -15.71 7.59 10.85
N ALA A 63 -15.66 8.93 10.79
CA ALA A 63 -16.58 9.73 9.99
C ALA A 63 -16.40 9.54 8.48
N ALA A 64 -15.23 9.08 8.04
CA ALA A 64 -14.93 8.75 6.64
C ALA A 64 -15.29 7.29 6.30
N LEU A 65 -15.61 6.46 7.29
CA LEU A 65 -16.01 5.08 7.05
C LEU A 65 -17.44 5.02 6.49
N PRO A 66 -17.70 4.15 5.50
CA PRO A 66 -19.06 3.90 5.07
C PRO A 66 -19.94 3.45 6.25
N PRO A 67 -21.23 3.85 6.32
CA PRO A 67 -22.10 3.55 7.47
C PRO A 67 -22.20 2.07 7.83
N PHE A 68 -22.06 1.18 6.84
CA PHE A 68 -22.10 -0.27 7.03
C PHE A 68 -20.84 -0.86 7.70
N VAL A 69 -19.73 -0.11 7.76
CA VAL A 69 -18.48 -0.51 8.45
C VAL A 69 -18.51 -0.10 9.92
N GLY A 70 -19.33 0.90 10.29
CA GLY A 70 -19.42 1.42 11.65
C GLY A 70 -19.87 0.39 12.70
N SER A 71 -20.54 -0.71 12.29
CA SER A 71 -20.89 -1.81 13.20
C SER A 71 -19.73 -2.78 13.46
N LEU A 72 -18.68 -2.77 12.63
CA LEU A 72 -17.51 -3.65 12.75
C LEU A 72 -16.36 -2.99 13.53
N VAL A 73 -16.40 -1.67 13.69
CA VAL A 73 -15.28 -0.87 14.19
C VAL A 73 -15.81 0.20 15.12
N SER A 74 -15.40 0.14 16.38
CA SER A 74 -15.66 1.20 17.35
C SER A 74 -14.55 2.26 17.25
N GLY A 75 -14.86 3.43 16.71
CA GLY A 75 -13.91 4.53 16.52
C GLY A 75 -13.14 4.46 15.19
N ASN A 76 -11.94 5.03 15.17
CA ASN A 76 -11.09 5.06 13.97
C ASN A 76 -10.63 3.67 13.58
N LEU A 77 -10.62 3.39 12.27
CA LEU A 77 -10.07 2.14 11.75
C LEU A 77 -8.55 2.20 11.80
N ILE A 78 -7.93 1.17 12.37
CA ILE A 78 -6.47 0.99 12.36
C ILE A 78 -6.11 -0.11 11.36
N ILE A 79 -5.15 0.18 10.49
CA ILE A 79 -4.67 -0.75 9.47
C ILE A 79 -3.16 -0.89 9.64
N ASP A 80 -2.70 -2.09 10.00
CA ASP A 80 -1.28 -2.42 10.04
C ASP A 80 -0.90 -3.10 8.72
N ARG A 81 -0.08 -2.43 7.91
CA ARG A 81 0.42 -2.92 6.62
C ARG A 81 1.91 -3.25 6.73
N THR A 82 2.25 -4.48 6.38
CA THR A 82 3.63 -4.95 6.23
C THR A 82 3.92 -5.09 4.75
N GLU A 83 5.05 -4.55 4.31
CA GLU A 83 5.53 -4.71 2.94
C GLU A 83 6.98 -5.16 2.94
N SER A 84 7.30 -6.00 1.96
CA SER A 84 8.66 -6.36 1.62
C SER A 84 8.91 -6.06 0.15
N LEU A 85 10.16 -5.76 -0.19
CA LEU A 85 10.61 -5.60 -1.57
C LEU A 85 12.03 -6.11 -1.66
N ARG A 86 12.35 -6.87 -2.70
CA ARG A 86 13.71 -7.37 -2.96
C ARG A 86 13.99 -7.42 -4.46
N ARG A 87 15.22 -7.13 -4.84
CA ARG A 87 15.69 -7.31 -6.21
C ARG A 87 15.67 -8.80 -6.57
N THR A 88 15.16 -9.12 -7.75
CA THR A 88 15.15 -10.48 -8.31
C THR A 88 16.04 -10.62 -9.53
N ALA A 89 16.28 -9.53 -10.26
CA ALA A 89 17.22 -9.42 -11.37
C ALA A 89 17.57 -7.93 -11.57
N PRO A 90 18.56 -7.57 -12.41
CA PRO A 90 18.80 -6.17 -12.79
C PRO A 90 17.51 -5.54 -13.31
N GLY A 91 17.14 -4.38 -12.77
CA GLY A 91 15.90 -3.67 -13.13
C GLY A 91 14.60 -4.40 -12.76
N GLN A 92 14.62 -5.40 -11.87
CA GLN A 92 13.43 -6.16 -11.47
C GLN A 92 13.40 -6.43 -9.97
N TYR A 93 12.24 -6.21 -9.37
CA TYR A 93 11.95 -6.39 -7.96
C TYR A 93 10.63 -7.12 -7.75
N ALA A 94 10.58 -7.92 -6.69
CA ALA A 94 9.38 -8.57 -6.22
C ALA A 94 9.21 -8.36 -4.72
N GLY A 95 7.96 -8.34 -4.28
CA GLY A 95 7.60 -8.02 -2.91
C GLY A 95 6.29 -8.64 -2.49
N ASP A 96 6.06 -8.65 -1.19
CA ASP A 96 4.86 -9.18 -0.56
C ASP A 96 4.21 -8.09 0.29
N VAL A 97 2.88 -8.10 0.35
CA VAL A 97 2.07 -7.19 1.18
C VAL A 97 1.19 -8.03 2.10
N ASP A 98 1.19 -7.74 3.39
CA ASP A 98 0.27 -8.31 4.39
C ASP A 98 -0.41 -7.18 5.16
N VAL A 99 -1.73 -7.26 5.30
CA VAL A 99 -2.55 -6.23 5.94
C VAL A 99 -3.42 -6.87 7.01
N ARG A 100 -3.34 -6.30 8.21
CA ARG A 100 -4.16 -6.66 9.36
C ARG A 100 -4.95 -5.46 9.84
N ILE A 101 -6.21 -5.70 10.17
CA ILE A 101 -7.13 -4.68 10.63
C ILE A 101 -7.64 -5.14 12.02
N PRO A 102 -6.93 -4.77 13.10
CA PRO A 102 -7.24 -5.24 14.45
C PRO A 102 -8.70 -4.99 14.84
N GLY A 103 -9.30 -5.96 15.52
CA GLY A 103 -10.71 -5.86 15.94
C GLY A 103 -11.73 -6.15 14.85
N THR A 104 -11.29 -6.42 13.60
CA THR A 104 -12.19 -6.76 12.49
C THR A 104 -11.90 -8.16 11.94
N PRO A 105 -12.89 -8.80 11.30
CA PRO A 105 -12.70 -10.06 10.57
C PRO A 105 -12.14 -9.85 9.15
N ALA A 106 -11.52 -8.69 8.88
CA ALA A 106 -10.98 -8.32 7.57
C ALA A 106 -9.45 -8.39 7.54
N THR A 107 -8.92 -8.91 6.44
CA THR A 107 -7.48 -9.01 6.15
C THR A 107 -7.23 -8.74 4.68
N ALA A 108 -6.01 -8.37 4.30
CA ALA A 108 -5.60 -8.41 2.90
C ALA A 108 -4.18 -8.93 2.78
N SER A 109 -3.88 -9.56 1.64
CA SER A 109 -2.51 -9.94 1.30
C SER A 109 -2.31 -9.84 -0.21
N GLY A 110 -1.06 -9.70 -0.65
CA GLY A 110 -0.79 -9.50 -2.06
C GLY A 110 0.68 -9.56 -2.40
N THR A 111 0.95 -9.35 -3.69
CA THR A 111 2.30 -9.27 -4.23
C THR A 111 2.51 -7.95 -4.96
N LEU A 112 3.77 -7.54 -4.99
CA LEU A 112 4.27 -6.38 -5.71
C LEU A 112 5.32 -6.86 -6.71
N ALA A 113 5.22 -6.39 -7.95
CA ALA A 113 6.25 -6.56 -8.96
C ALA A 113 6.58 -5.20 -9.56
N LEU A 114 7.87 -4.85 -9.58
CA LEU A 114 8.38 -3.62 -10.15
C LEU A 114 9.47 -3.98 -11.15
N ARG A 115 9.38 -3.46 -12.36
CA ARG A 115 10.34 -3.78 -13.42
C ARG A 115 10.60 -2.62 -14.36
N ASP A 116 11.80 -2.58 -14.91
CA ASP A 116 12.13 -1.68 -16.00
C ASP A 116 11.31 -2.00 -17.26
N THR A 117 11.09 -0.94 -18.02
CA THR A 117 10.48 -0.92 -19.35
C THR A 117 11.40 -0.12 -20.27
N GLY A 118 11.07 -0.02 -21.56
CA GLY A 118 11.93 0.66 -22.55
C GLY A 118 12.22 2.15 -22.28
N GLY A 119 11.54 2.81 -21.32
CA GLY A 119 11.73 4.23 -21.01
C GLY A 119 11.45 4.63 -19.56
N GLY A 120 11.56 3.68 -18.62
CA GLY A 120 11.22 3.89 -17.21
C GLY A 120 10.86 2.58 -16.54
N SER A 121 9.83 2.54 -15.71
CA SER A 121 9.42 1.32 -15.00
C SER A 121 7.90 1.15 -14.88
N GLU A 122 7.47 -0.08 -14.63
CA GLU A 122 6.08 -0.46 -14.33
C GLU A 122 6.02 -1.10 -12.94
N LEU A 123 5.13 -0.57 -12.10
CA LEU A 123 4.73 -1.17 -10.83
C LEU A 123 3.38 -1.88 -11.01
N LEU A 124 3.31 -3.13 -10.57
CA LEU A 124 2.12 -3.95 -10.53
C LEU A 124 1.89 -4.47 -9.11
N ILE A 125 0.71 -4.19 -8.55
CA ILE A 125 0.28 -4.71 -7.26
C ILE A 125 -0.95 -5.57 -7.49
N ARG A 126 -0.90 -6.81 -6.98
CA ARG A 126 -2.04 -7.73 -6.95
C ARG A 126 -2.35 -8.09 -5.51
N ALA A 127 -3.50 -7.65 -5.01
CA ALA A 127 -3.91 -7.89 -3.63
C ALA A 127 -5.28 -8.59 -3.58
N THR A 128 -5.48 -9.40 -2.55
CA THR A 128 -6.75 -10.03 -2.23
C THR A 128 -7.19 -9.56 -0.86
N VAL A 129 -8.34 -8.90 -0.80
CA VAL A 129 -9.01 -8.55 0.46
C VAL A 129 -9.94 -9.68 0.83
N VAL A 130 -9.94 -10.10 2.10
CA VAL A 130 -10.82 -11.13 2.65
C VAL A 130 -11.61 -10.52 3.80
N VAL A 131 -12.94 -10.61 3.75
CA VAL A 131 -13.82 -10.21 4.86
C VAL A 131 -14.64 -11.41 5.29
N LYS A 132 -14.53 -11.81 6.56
CA LYS A 132 -15.26 -12.96 7.13
C LYS A 132 -16.52 -12.49 7.87
N VAL A 133 -17.47 -11.87 7.16
CA VAL A 133 -18.81 -11.51 7.69
C VAL A 133 -19.92 -12.06 6.80
N PRO A 134 -20.97 -12.66 7.38
CA PRO A 134 -22.15 -13.07 6.63
C PRO A 134 -23.05 -11.85 6.29
N PHE A 135 -23.73 -11.89 5.15
CA PHE A 135 -24.81 -10.97 4.70
C PHE A 135 -24.49 -9.57 4.14
N LEU A 136 -23.23 -9.13 4.05
CA LEU A 136 -22.89 -7.77 3.56
C LEU A 136 -22.33 -7.70 2.12
N GLY A 137 -22.63 -8.71 1.31
CA GLY A 137 -21.63 -9.30 0.44
C GLY A 137 -21.12 -8.58 -0.82
N GLY A 138 -21.95 -7.81 -1.54
CA GLY A 138 -21.54 -7.29 -2.86
C GLY A 138 -21.01 -5.85 -2.84
N ARG A 139 -21.69 -4.96 -2.12
CA ARG A 139 -21.40 -3.51 -2.14
C ARG A 139 -20.16 -3.15 -1.35
N ILE A 140 -19.90 -3.86 -0.25
CA ILE A 140 -18.72 -3.64 0.60
C ILE A 140 -17.43 -3.90 -0.20
N GLU A 141 -17.39 -5.01 -0.92
CA GLU A 141 -16.19 -5.45 -1.63
C GLU A 141 -15.79 -4.49 -2.76
N ALA A 142 -16.77 -3.97 -3.49
CA ALA A 142 -16.54 -2.97 -4.53
C ALA A 142 -15.99 -1.66 -3.95
N VAL A 143 -16.59 -1.17 -2.85
CA VAL A 143 -16.13 0.06 -2.19
C VAL A 143 -14.71 -0.12 -1.67
N ILE A 144 -14.39 -1.23 -1.00
CA ILE A 144 -13.03 -1.47 -0.49
C ILE A 144 -12.01 -1.52 -1.62
N ALA A 145 -12.32 -2.25 -2.71
CA ALA A 145 -11.41 -2.36 -3.84
C ALA A 145 -11.10 -1.00 -4.48
N GLU A 146 -12.12 -0.15 -4.65
CA GLU A 146 -11.93 1.21 -5.19
C GLU A 146 -11.15 2.11 -4.24
N GLN A 147 -11.43 2.07 -2.94
CA GLN A 147 -10.67 2.85 -1.94
C GLN A 147 -9.19 2.46 -1.90
N VAL A 148 -8.89 1.15 -1.98
CA VAL A 148 -7.50 0.68 -2.06
C VAL A 148 -6.82 1.17 -3.33
N LYS A 149 -7.50 1.11 -4.50
CA LYS A 149 -6.93 1.65 -5.75
C LYS A 149 -6.67 3.15 -5.66
N GLN A 150 -7.57 3.92 -5.04
CA GLN A 150 -7.41 5.36 -4.83
C GLN A 150 -6.21 5.65 -3.93
N LEU A 151 -6.05 4.90 -2.83
CA LEU A 151 -4.86 5.00 -1.97
C LEU A 151 -3.59 4.69 -2.76
N LEU A 152 -3.55 3.58 -3.51
CA LEU A 152 -2.37 3.20 -4.30
C LEU A 152 -2.03 4.26 -5.36
N ALA A 153 -3.04 4.86 -6.00
CA ALA A 153 -2.86 5.97 -6.93
C ALA A 153 -2.27 7.21 -6.25
N ALA A 154 -2.77 7.56 -5.06
CA ALA A 154 -2.23 8.68 -4.28
C ALA A 154 -0.78 8.41 -3.82
N GLU A 155 -0.48 7.19 -3.39
CA GLU A 155 0.88 6.78 -3.02
C GLU A 155 1.83 6.85 -4.21
N THR A 156 1.43 6.35 -5.38
CA THR A 156 2.21 6.48 -6.62
C THR A 156 2.47 7.94 -6.97
N ALA A 157 1.44 8.79 -6.95
CA ALA A 157 1.59 10.20 -7.25
C ALA A 157 2.58 10.88 -6.29
N PHE A 158 2.48 10.57 -4.99
CA PHE A 158 3.43 11.04 -3.98
C PHE A 158 4.86 10.56 -4.25
N THR A 159 5.05 9.29 -4.65
CA THR A 159 6.39 8.76 -5.04
C THR A 159 6.99 9.55 -6.19
N LEU A 160 6.22 9.79 -7.24
CA LEU A 160 6.70 10.47 -8.45
C LEU A 160 7.04 11.94 -8.17
N ASP A 161 6.22 12.61 -7.36
CA ASP A 161 6.47 13.98 -6.89
C ASP A 161 7.69 14.06 -5.95
N TRP A 162 7.91 13.06 -5.11
CA TRP A 162 9.12 12.96 -4.30
C TRP A 162 10.38 12.83 -5.16
N LEU A 163 10.36 11.94 -6.16
CA LEU A 163 11.48 11.73 -7.07
C LEU A 163 11.77 12.95 -7.95
N SER A 164 10.74 13.68 -8.38
CA SER A 164 10.93 14.88 -9.20
C SER A 164 11.69 15.97 -8.43
N ARG A 165 11.40 16.14 -7.13
CA ARG A 165 12.10 17.10 -6.26
C ARG A 165 13.52 16.67 -5.92
N LYS A 166 13.78 15.37 -5.76
CA LYS A 166 15.11 14.85 -5.41
C LYS A 166 16.11 14.97 -6.57
N ASN A 167 15.60 15.01 -7.81
CA ASN A 167 16.37 15.07 -9.05
C ASN A 167 16.36 16.47 -9.72
N ALA A 168 15.80 17.48 -9.07
CA ALA A 168 15.78 18.88 -9.51
C ALA A 168 16.94 19.67 -8.89
#